data_AF-A0A524C882-F1
#
_entry.id   AF-A0A524C882-F1
#
_cell.length_a   1.000
_cell.length_b   1.000
_cell.length_c   1.000
_cell.angle_alpha   90.00
_cell.angle_beta   90.00
_cell.angle_gamma   90.00
#
_symmetry.space_group_name_H-M   'P 1'
#
loop_
_entity.id
_entity.type
_entity.pdbx_description
1 polymer ?
#
loop_
_entity_poly.entity_id
_entity_poly.type
_entity_poly.pdbx_seq_one_letter_code
_entity_poly.pdbx_strand_id
1 'polypeptide(L)'
;MSEAFRFRVAVSLCIVLMLTMGSLSQRADSIPDTNSSALDSDYYYIPIGIFDYTISFVSEAGVELLRLGCMISMRYAHPDAMGEETPQHRMTVTMGFHRGHSILGRPLVTEMRVNVCSFYSRWSTSLGETTDLFMNDSMFDLRGEIPSGHKESVTKVTERDAATRHVIMFGGTLHIEAMSIVLSNSEDVSLDMGPLDIVMEKLSEESSPQPAVVSYGGNLSYLCDSNRLVVNLECSTPWIQRVDLVLSLGLLGIACVATVVIVSKWRKR
;
A
#
# COMPACT_ATOMS: atom_id res chain seq x y z
N MET A 1 -39.64 8.31 -28.81
CA MET A 1 -38.30 8.37 -28.19
C MET A 1 -37.27 8.49 -29.32
N SER A 2 -36.46 9.56 -29.35
CA SER A 2 -35.59 9.86 -30.52
C SER A 2 -34.38 8.92 -30.60
N GLU A 3 -33.84 8.70 -31.80
CA GLU A 3 -32.64 7.87 -32.02
C GLU A 3 -31.42 8.38 -31.21
N ALA A 4 -31.32 9.69 -31.02
CA ALA A 4 -30.30 10.32 -30.19
C ALA A 4 -30.39 9.90 -28.71
N PHE A 5 -31.59 9.71 -28.16
CA PHE A 5 -31.77 9.26 -26.78
C PHE A 5 -31.31 7.81 -26.60
N ARG A 6 -31.60 6.93 -27.57
CA ARG A 6 -31.24 5.51 -27.52
C ARG A 6 -29.74 5.27 -27.71
N PHE A 7 -29.10 6.03 -28.60
CA PHE A 7 -27.64 6.00 -28.75
C PHE A 7 -26.94 6.45 -27.46
N ARG A 8 -27.46 7.50 -26.79
CA ARG A 8 -26.94 7.95 -25.49
C ARG A 8 -27.08 6.88 -24.40
N VAL A 9 -28.16 6.10 -24.39
CA VAL A 9 -28.33 5.00 -23.41
C VAL A 9 -27.37 3.85 -23.69
N ALA A 10 -27.19 3.42 -24.95
CA ALA A 10 -26.25 2.36 -25.28
C ALA A 10 -24.79 2.75 -25.00
N VAL A 11 -24.41 3.98 -25.36
CA VAL A 11 -23.08 4.53 -25.03
C VAL A 11 -22.91 4.66 -23.52
N SER A 12 -23.93 5.13 -22.79
CA SER A 12 -23.86 5.21 -21.32
C SER A 12 -23.75 3.83 -20.67
N LEU A 13 -24.42 2.80 -21.21
CA LEU A 13 -24.34 1.44 -20.70
C LEU A 13 -22.95 0.83 -20.95
N CYS A 14 -22.37 1.04 -22.13
CA CYS A 14 -21.00 0.61 -22.42
C CYS A 14 -19.98 1.38 -21.57
N ILE A 15 -20.18 2.67 -21.35
CA ILE A 15 -19.35 3.48 -20.43
C ILE A 15 -19.47 2.95 -19.01
N VAL A 16 -20.68 2.66 -18.52
CA VAL A 16 -20.89 2.08 -17.17
C VAL A 16 -20.23 0.71 -17.05
N LEU A 17 -20.33 -0.16 -18.07
CA LEU A 17 -19.62 -1.45 -18.11
C LEU A 17 -18.10 -1.29 -18.13
N MET A 18 -17.57 -0.33 -18.88
CA MET A 18 -16.14 -0.03 -18.88
C MET A 18 -15.68 0.56 -17.53
N LEU A 19 -16.50 1.41 -16.91
CA LEU A 19 -16.22 1.98 -15.59
C LEU A 19 -16.30 0.94 -14.47
N THR A 20 -17.22 -0.03 -14.54
CA THR A 20 -17.34 -1.09 -13.53
C THR A 20 -16.21 -2.13 -13.64
N MET A 21 -15.74 -2.43 -14.86
CA MET A 21 -14.56 -3.28 -15.03
C MET A 21 -13.25 -2.54 -14.69
N GLY A 22 -13.16 -1.25 -14.98
CA GLY A 22 -12.03 -0.41 -14.57
C GLY A 22 -11.94 -0.19 -13.06
N SER A 23 -13.08 -0.09 -12.37
CA SER A 23 -13.14 0.09 -10.92
C SER A 23 -12.90 -1.19 -10.12
N LEU A 24 -13.07 -2.37 -10.73
CA LEU A 24 -12.71 -3.66 -10.12
C LEU A 24 -11.19 -3.84 -9.93
N SER A 25 -10.37 -3.11 -10.71
CA SER A 25 -8.91 -3.07 -10.52
C SER A 25 -8.45 -1.99 -9.54
N GLN A 26 -9.36 -1.13 -9.06
CA GLN A 26 -9.07 0.02 -8.21
C GLN A 26 -9.64 -0.10 -6.79
N ARG A 27 -10.10 -1.28 -6.38
CA ARG A 27 -10.25 -1.57 -4.95
C ARG A 27 -8.85 -1.74 -4.36
N ALA A 28 -8.15 -0.62 -4.25
CA ALA A 28 -7.27 -0.38 -3.13
C ALA A 28 -8.14 -0.63 -1.91
N ASP A 29 -8.02 -1.83 -1.36
CA ASP A 29 -8.36 -2.02 0.04
C ASP A 29 -7.42 -1.07 0.77
N SER A 30 -7.92 0.15 1.00
CA SER A 30 -7.48 0.97 2.13
C SER A 30 -7.35 0.01 3.28
N ILE A 31 -6.17 -0.04 3.91
CA ILE A 31 -5.95 -0.81 5.12
C ILE A 31 -7.17 -0.56 5.99
N PRO A 32 -8.04 -1.55 6.24
CA PRO A 32 -9.22 -1.29 7.05
C PRO A 32 -8.69 -0.82 8.39
N ASP A 33 -9.21 0.32 8.86
CA ASP A 33 -9.07 0.80 10.24
C ASP A 33 -9.63 -0.28 11.14
N THR A 34 -8.83 -1.31 11.40
CA THR A 34 -9.14 -2.37 12.35
C THR A 34 -8.72 -1.82 13.70
N ASN A 35 -9.53 -0.88 14.19
CA ASN A 35 -10.09 -0.84 15.54
C ASN A 35 -10.72 0.54 15.80
N SER A 36 -11.87 0.81 15.17
CA SER A 36 -12.89 1.68 15.76
C SER A 36 -13.96 0.82 16.43
N SER A 37 -13.69 0.33 17.65
CA SER A 37 -14.74 -0.15 18.54
C SER A 37 -14.22 -0.38 19.97
N ALA A 38 -14.04 0.72 20.71
CA ALA A 38 -14.42 0.89 22.12
C ALA A 38 -14.00 2.30 22.52
N LEU A 39 -14.96 3.21 22.59
CA LEU A 39 -14.83 4.50 23.27
C LEU A 39 -14.66 4.24 24.77
N ASP A 40 -13.46 3.84 25.16
CA ASP A 40 -12.98 3.93 26.54
C ASP A 40 -11.89 5.01 26.55
N SER A 41 -12.33 6.24 26.84
CA SER A 41 -11.52 7.40 27.23
C SER A 41 -10.46 7.95 26.24
N ASP A 42 -10.93 8.64 25.19
CA ASP A 42 -10.11 9.42 24.24
C ASP A 42 -9.26 10.56 24.88
N TYR A 43 -9.45 10.88 26.16
CA TYR A 43 -8.68 11.93 26.86
C TYR A 43 -7.24 11.53 27.17
N TYR A 44 -6.98 10.22 27.21
CA TYR A 44 -5.72 9.66 27.69
C TYR A 44 -4.69 9.43 26.59
N TYR A 45 -5.14 9.49 25.33
CA TYR A 45 -4.30 9.34 24.15
C TYR A 45 -4.52 10.52 23.21
N ILE A 46 -3.52 11.38 23.07
CA ILE A 46 -3.59 12.54 22.18
C ILE A 46 -2.83 12.21 20.90
N PRO A 47 -3.47 12.21 19.72
CA PRO A 47 -2.78 11.97 18.46
C PRO A 47 -1.80 13.12 18.20
N ILE A 48 -0.54 12.78 17.94
CA ILE A 48 0.48 13.73 17.48
C ILE A 48 0.40 13.84 15.97
N GLY A 49 0.28 12.71 15.30
CA GLY A 49 0.16 12.67 13.84
C GLY A 49 -0.05 11.25 13.33
N ILE A 50 -0.54 11.19 12.10
CA ILE A 50 -0.70 9.96 11.33
C ILE A 50 -0.36 10.24 9.87
N PHE A 51 0.17 9.22 9.19
CA PHE A 51 0.24 9.20 7.74
C PHE A 51 0.25 7.79 7.17
N ASP A 52 -0.20 7.70 5.93
CA ASP A 52 -0.14 6.53 5.08
C ASP A 52 0.91 6.70 3.98
N TYR A 53 1.56 5.60 3.60
CA TYR A 53 2.54 5.56 2.53
C TYR A 53 2.42 4.23 1.77
N THR A 54 2.42 4.27 0.44
CA THR A 54 2.27 3.07 -0.40
C THR A 54 3.53 2.82 -1.21
N ILE A 55 4.01 1.58 -1.21
CA ILE A 55 5.13 1.14 -2.06
C ILE A 55 4.58 0.12 -3.07
N SER A 56 4.60 0.46 -4.35
CA SER A 56 4.18 -0.40 -5.46
C SER A 56 5.39 -0.95 -6.20
N PHE A 57 5.49 -2.27 -6.36
CA PHE A 57 6.44 -2.91 -7.26
C PHE A 57 5.74 -3.25 -8.58
N VAL A 58 6.24 -2.70 -9.68
CA VAL A 58 5.60 -2.81 -11.00
C VAL A 58 6.55 -3.46 -12.02
N SER A 59 5.99 -4.25 -12.96
CA SER A 59 6.75 -4.75 -14.12
C SER A 59 7.11 -3.64 -15.11
N GLU A 60 7.93 -3.94 -16.12
CA GLU A 60 8.31 -3.01 -17.19
C GLU A 60 7.11 -2.38 -17.92
N ALA A 61 6.00 -3.10 -18.02
CA ALA A 61 4.77 -2.60 -18.64
C ALA A 61 3.87 -1.79 -17.69
N GLY A 62 4.33 -1.51 -16.46
CA GLY A 62 3.59 -0.76 -15.44
C GLY A 62 2.51 -1.56 -14.71
N VAL A 63 2.49 -2.89 -14.83
CA VAL A 63 1.56 -3.75 -14.09
C VAL A 63 2.04 -3.93 -12.66
N GLU A 64 1.21 -3.60 -11.67
CA GLU A 64 1.51 -3.77 -10.25
C GLU A 64 1.50 -5.26 -9.86
N LEU A 65 2.64 -5.74 -9.38
CA LEU A 65 2.87 -7.12 -8.96
C LEU A 65 2.74 -7.29 -7.45
N LEU A 66 3.19 -6.28 -6.69
CA LEU A 66 3.13 -6.26 -5.23
C LEU A 66 2.87 -4.83 -4.76
N ARG A 67 2.03 -4.68 -3.74
CA ARG A 67 1.80 -3.42 -3.04
C ARG A 67 2.02 -3.62 -1.54
N LEU A 68 2.86 -2.77 -0.97
CA LEU A 68 3.02 -2.63 0.47
C LEU A 68 2.31 -1.34 0.91
N GLY A 69 1.32 -1.48 1.79
CA GLY A 69 0.66 -0.33 2.40
C GLY A 69 1.18 -0.12 3.81
N CYS A 70 1.74 1.03 4.11
CA CYS A 70 2.22 1.40 5.43
C CYS A 70 1.33 2.50 6.03
N MET A 71 0.97 2.36 7.30
CA MET A 71 0.33 3.40 8.10
C MET A 71 1.10 3.58 9.40
N ILE A 72 1.55 4.80 9.66
CA ILE A 72 2.35 5.15 10.83
C ILE A 72 1.59 6.20 11.63
N SER A 73 1.36 5.94 12.92
CA SER A 73 0.75 6.90 13.84
C SER A 73 1.60 7.08 15.09
N MET A 74 1.67 8.32 15.56
CA MET A 74 2.35 8.71 16.79
C MET A 74 1.31 9.30 17.73
N ARG A 75 1.33 8.87 18.98
CA ARG A 75 0.40 9.34 20.03
C ARG A 75 1.13 9.62 21.33
N TYR A 76 0.67 10.64 22.03
CA TYR A 76 1.01 10.91 23.42
C TYR A 76 0.07 10.09 24.32
N ALA A 77 0.65 9.31 25.23
CA ALA A 77 -0.07 8.54 26.24
C ALA A 77 0.15 9.16 27.62
N HIS A 78 -0.95 9.57 28.27
CA HIS A 78 -0.93 10.11 29.63
C HIS A 78 -0.61 9.00 30.66
N PRO A 79 0.05 9.28 31.80
CA PRO A 79 0.33 8.29 32.85
C PRO A 79 -0.88 7.46 33.26
N ASP A 80 -2.00 8.14 33.53
CA ASP A 80 -3.28 7.55 33.91
C ASP A 80 -3.87 6.60 32.86
N ALA A 81 -3.51 6.80 31.58
CA ALA A 81 -3.93 5.95 30.46
C ALA A 81 -3.40 4.52 30.55
N MET A 82 -2.22 4.40 31.16
CA MET A 82 -1.38 3.20 31.12
C MET A 82 -1.15 2.59 32.50
N GLY A 83 -1.52 3.29 33.57
CA GLY A 83 -1.08 2.95 34.93
C GLY A 83 0.43 3.08 35.09
N GLU A 84 1.05 4.01 34.36
CA GLU A 84 2.49 4.28 34.36
C GLU A 84 2.80 5.54 35.17
N GLU A 85 4.05 5.70 35.64
CA GLU A 85 4.43 6.88 36.43
C GLU A 85 4.70 8.13 35.57
N THR A 86 5.01 7.95 34.28
CA THR A 86 5.43 9.05 33.38
C THR A 86 4.71 8.99 32.03
N PRO A 87 4.44 10.14 31.39
CA PRO A 87 3.85 10.17 30.06
C PRO A 87 4.81 9.60 29.01
N GLN A 88 4.27 9.01 27.95
CA GLN A 88 5.05 8.31 26.93
C GLN A 88 4.59 8.71 25.52
N HIS A 89 5.52 8.76 24.57
CA HIS A 89 5.15 8.70 23.15
C HIS A 89 5.12 7.25 22.69
N ARG A 90 4.08 6.91 21.94
CA ARG A 90 3.95 5.59 21.32
C ARG A 90 3.77 5.73 19.83
N MET A 91 4.57 4.96 19.10
CA MET A 91 4.42 4.80 17.66
C MET A 91 3.71 3.49 17.37
N THR A 92 2.72 3.54 16.48
CA THR A 92 2.06 2.38 15.91
C THR A 92 2.40 2.32 14.44
N VAL A 93 2.87 1.18 13.98
CA VAL A 93 3.15 0.93 12.56
C VAL A 93 2.32 -0.24 12.13
N THR A 94 1.65 -0.07 10.99
CA THR A 94 0.87 -1.11 10.36
C THR A 94 1.35 -1.28 8.92
N MET A 95 1.71 -2.50 8.54
CA MET A 95 2.17 -2.85 7.19
C MET A 95 1.28 -3.93 6.60
N GLY A 96 0.69 -3.67 5.43
CA GLY A 96 -0.11 -4.61 4.66
C GLY A 96 0.61 -5.07 3.39
N PHE A 97 0.56 -6.36 3.09
CA PHE A 97 1.22 -6.99 1.95
C PHE A 97 0.17 -7.51 0.95
N HIS A 98 0.07 -6.89 -0.23
CA HIS A 98 -0.98 -7.21 -1.21
C HIS A 98 -0.37 -7.63 -2.55
N ARG A 99 -0.69 -8.85 -3.01
CA ARG A 99 -0.26 -9.33 -4.33
C ARG A 99 -1.15 -8.77 -5.44
N GLY A 100 -0.54 -8.44 -6.56
CA GLY A 100 -1.23 -7.96 -7.76
C GLY A 100 -2.16 -9.02 -8.35
N HIS A 101 -3.28 -8.57 -8.89
CA HIS A 101 -4.26 -9.42 -9.56
C HIS A 101 -4.50 -8.94 -10.98
N SER A 102 -4.84 -9.86 -11.87
CA SER A 102 -5.23 -9.53 -13.22
C SER A 102 -6.59 -8.84 -13.29
N ILE A 103 -6.94 -8.34 -14.48
CA ILE A 103 -8.26 -7.73 -14.74
C ILE A 103 -9.41 -8.70 -14.41
N LEU A 104 -9.19 -10.01 -14.55
CA LEU A 104 -10.17 -11.06 -14.21
C LEU A 104 -9.99 -11.62 -12.79
N GLY A 105 -9.19 -10.98 -11.95
CA GLY A 105 -9.01 -11.34 -10.54
C GLY A 105 -8.09 -12.54 -10.30
N ARG A 106 -7.24 -12.92 -11.26
CA ARG A 106 -6.28 -14.02 -11.07
C ARG A 106 -4.99 -13.50 -10.46
N PRO A 107 -4.35 -14.24 -9.53
CA PRO A 107 -3.11 -13.78 -8.90
C PRO A 107 -1.99 -13.67 -9.94
N LEU A 108 -1.30 -12.53 -9.96
CA LEU A 108 -0.11 -12.31 -10.79
C LEU A 108 1.15 -12.88 -10.14
N VAL A 109 1.18 -12.87 -8.81
CA VAL A 109 2.25 -13.40 -7.95
C VAL A 109 1.70 -14.58 -7.16
N THR A 110 2.30 -15.75 -7.32
CA THR A 110 1.91 -16.99 -6.61
C THR A 110 2.58 -17.10 -5.25
N GLU A 111 3.78 -16.54 -5.10
CA GLU A 111 4.58 -16.65 -3.89
C GLU A 111 5.40 -15.38 -3.67
N MET A 112 5.57 -14.99 -2.40
CA MET A 112 6.46 -13.92 -1.98
C MET A 112 7.26 -14.42 -0.79
N ARG A 113 8.58 -14.37 -0.89
CA ARG A 113 9.51 -14.70 0.19
C ARG A 113 10.42 -13.53 0.48
N VAL A 114 10.71 -13.34 1.76
CA VAL A 114 11.71 -12.39 2.23
C VAL A 114 12.72 -13.10 3.12
N ASN A 115 13.99 -12.71 3.02
CA ASN A 115 14.98 -13.13 4.02
C ASN A 115 14.71 -12.40 5.34
N VAL A 116 14.68 -11.07 5.26
CA VAL A 116 14.34 -10.15 6.33
C VAL A 116 13.55 -8.98 5.76
N CYS A 117 12.42 -8.67 6.38
CA CYS A 117 11.62 -7.47 6.16
C CYS A 117 11.30 -6.86 7.51
N SER A 118 12.01 -5.79 7.86
CA SER A 118 11.95 -5.17 9.19
C SER A 118 11.62 -3.70 9.08
N PHE A 119 10.86 -3.20 10.05
CA PHE A 119 10.63 -1.76 10.20
C PHE A 119 11.31 -1.25 11.45
N TYR A 120 12.07 -0.17 11.33
CA TYR A 120 12.76 0.50 12.44
C TYR A 120 12.18 1.89 12.62
N SER A 121 11.73 2.22 13.83
CA SER A 121 11.17 3.55 14.09
C SER A 121 12.26 4.62 14.11
N ARG A 122 11.86 5.81 13.67
CA ARG A 122 12.68 7.02 13.72
C ARG A 122 11.82 8.22 14.13
N TRP A 123 12.35 9.07 14.99
CA TRP A 123 11.68 10.30 15.41
C TRP A 123 12.70 11.36 15.84
N SER A 124 12.27 12.61 15.85
CA SER A 124 13.02 13.71 16.44
C SER A 124 12.14 14.61 17.30
N THR A 125 12.77 15.24 18.29
CA THR A 125 12.09 16.11 19.24
C THR A 125 12.50 17.58 19.06
N SER A 126 11.73 18.48 19.65
CA SER A 126 11.96 19.93 19.66
C SER A 126 13.29 20.35 20.31
N LEU A 127 13.95 19.44 21.05
CA LEU A 127 15.27 19.67 21.64
C LEU A 127 16.42 19.34 20.66
N GLY A 128 16.11 18.90 19.43
CA GLY A 128 17.09 18.50 18.43
C GLY A 128 17.60 17.06 18.59
N GLU A 129 17.09 16.32 19.57
CA GLU A 129 17.39 14.90 19.72
C GLU A 129 16.72 14.12 18.58
N THR A 130 17.51 13.34 17.85
CA THR A 130 17.02 12.44 16.81
C THR A 130 17.35 11.01 17.23
N THR A 131 16.33 10.18 17.28
CA THR A 131 16.47 8.75 17.58
C THR A 131 16.14 7.97 16.32
N ASP A 132 17.09 7.15 15.89
CA ASP A 132 16.94 6.21 14.79
C ASP A 132 17.29 4.81 15.30
N LEU A 133 16.30 3.91 15.32
CA LEU A 133 16.49 2.53 15.78
C LEU A 133 16.92 1.59 14.67
N PHE A 134 17.32 2.12 13.50
CA PHE A 134 17.78 1.31 12.38
C PHE A 134 18.82 0.28 12.80
N MET A 135 18.50 -1.00 12.54
CA MET A 135 19.28 -2.18 12.91
C MET A 135 19.55 -2.37 14.41
N ASN A 136 18.94 -1.57 15.30
CA ASN A 136 19.08 -1.66 16.74
C ASN A 136 17.88 -2.36 17.40
N ASP A 137 16.67 -1.85 17.16
CA ASP A 137 15.42 -2.45 17.68
C ASP A 137 14.29 -2.30 16.65
N SER A 138 13.95 -3.41 15.99
CA SER A 138 12.88 -3.45 14.99
C SER A 138 11.51 -3.38 15.65
N MET A 139 10.58 -2.59 15.12
CA MET A 139 9.17 -2.67 15.50
C MET A 139 8.58 -4.03 15.15
N PHE A 140 8.88 -4.55 13.96
CA PHE A 140 8.60 -5.92 13.55
C PHE A 140 9.74 -6.44 12.64
N ASP A 141 9.87 -7.76 12.57
CA ASP A 141 10.78 -8.48 11.67
C ASP A 141 10.02 -9.69 11.11
N LEU A 142 9.81 -9.69 9.79
CA LEU A 142 9.14 -10.77 9.06
C LEU A 142 10.16 -11.53 8.21
N ARG A 143 10.04 -12.87 8.21
CA ARG A 143 10.94 -13.77 7.50
C ARG A 143 10.18 -14.90 6.84
N GLY A 144 10.71 -15.40 5.72
CA GLY A 144 10.15 -16.53 4.98
C GLY A 144 9.01 -16.10 4.05
N GLU A 145 8.03 -16.99 3.87
CA GLU A 145 6.90 -16.75 2.98
C GLU A 145 5.88 -15.80 3.63
N ILE A 146 5.53 -14.72 2.92
CA ILE A 146 4.49 -13.78 3.35
C ILE A 146 3.23 -14.02 2.50
N PRO A 147 2.10 -14.46 3.11
CA PRO A 147 0.88 -14.70 2.37
C PRO A 147 0.25 -13.39 1.87
N SER A 148 -0.52 -13.46 0.78
CA SER A 148 -1.25 -12.29 0.29
C SER A 148 -2.29 -11.83 1.31
N GLY A 149 -2.39 -10.53 1.53
CA GLY A 149 -3.29 -9.93 2.52
C GLY A 149 -2.75 -9.98 3.95
N HIS A 150 -1.51 -10.45 4.17
CA HIS A 150 -0.87 -10.38 5.48
C HIS A 150 -0.79 -8.93 5.96
N LYS A 151 -1.04 -8.73 7.26
CA LYS A 151 -1.01 -7.43 7.91
C LYS A 151 -0.29 -7.57 9.24
N GLU A 152 0.79 -6.80 9.41
CA GLU A 152 1.54 -6.71 10.66
C GLU A 152 1.24 -5.36 11.32
N SER A 153 0.97 -5.34 12.63
CA SER A 153 0.67 -4.11 13.36
C SER A 153 1.30 -4.14 14.74
N VAL A 154 2.22 -3.21 14.99
CA VAL A 154 2.96 -3.14 16.25
C VAL A 154 2.90 -1.74 16.83
N THR A 155 2.67 -1.66 18.14
CA THR A 155 2.80 -0.43 18.93
C THR A 155 4.00 -0.55 19.86
N LYS A 156 4.93 0.41 19.82
CA LYS A 156 6.05 0.50 20.76
C LYS A 156 6.12 1.88 21.42
N VAL A 157 6.67 1.92 22.63
CA VAL A 157 7.08 3.17 23.29
C VAL A 157 8.33 3.69 22.59
N THR A 158 8.26 4.91 22.09
CA THR A 158 9.38 5.59 21.44
C THR A 158 10.09 6.53 22.41
N GLU A 159 9.36 7.35 23.15
CA GLU A 159 9.92 8.28 24.14
C GLU A 159 9.40 7.96 25.54
N ARG A 160 10.31 7.75 26.49
CA ARG A 160 10.00 7.67 27.93
C ARG A 160 10.23 9.07 28.51
N ASP A 161 9.22 9.62 29.19
CA ASP A 161 9.16 11.03 29.63
C ASP A 161 8.82 12.04 28.52
N ALA A 162 7.63 11.86 27.94
CA ALA A 162 7.09 12.74 26.90
C ALA A 162 6.66 14.14 27.41
N ALA A 163 6.60 14.37 28.73
CA ALA A 163 6.08 15.62 29.30
C ALA A 163 6.88 16.86 28.86
N THR A 164 8.16 16.67 28.57
CA THR A 164 9.12 17.76 28.35
C THR A 164 9.50 17.95 26.89
N ARG A 165 9.01 17.08 25.98
CA ARG A 165 9.53 16.96 24.62
C ARG A 165 8.38 16.97 23.62
N HIS A 166 8.43 17.86 22.62
CA HIS A 166 7.49 17.82 21.50
C HIS A 166 8.11 17.04 20.33
N VAL A 167 7.35 16.14 19.71
CA VAL A 167 7.79 15.41 18.51
C VAL A 167 7.62 16.31 17.30
N ILE A 168 8.72 16.58 16.59
CA ILE A 168 8.72 17.42 15.38
C ILE A 168 8.70 16.57 14.09
N MET A 169 9.20 15.34 14.15
CA MET A 169 9.22 14.41 13.04
C MET A 169 9.05 12.99 13.56
N PHE A 170 8.35 12.15 12.80
CA PHE A 170 8.20 10.74 13.11
C PHE A 170 8.05 9.92 11.82
N GLY A 171 8.42 8.65 11.91
CA GLY A 171 8.43 7.74 10.77
C GLY A 171 9.30 6.53 11.03
N GLY A 172 10.04 6.10 10.02
CA GLY A 172 11.01 5.03 10.17
C GLY A 172 11.56 4.52 8.85
N THR A 173 12.38 3.48 8.96
CA THR A 173 13.05 2.82 7.84
C THR A 173 12.48 1.42 7.67
N LEU A 174 11.90 1.15 6.50
CA LEU A 174 11.61 -0.20 6.04
C LEU A 174 12.86 -0.78 5.39
N HIS A 175 13.40 -1.83 6.00
CA HIS A 175 14.57 -2.57 5.54
C HIS A 175 14.13 -3.90 4.94
N ILE A 176 14.47 -4.14 3.68
CA ILE A 176 14.25 -5.41 3.00
C ILE A 176 15.61 -5.93 2.56
N GLU A 177 16.13 -6.94 3.25
CA GLU A 177 17.47 -7.48 2.96
C GLU A 177 17.50 -8.23 1.61
N ALA A 178 16.49 -9.07 1.38
CA ALA A 178 16.28 -9.79 0.13
C ALA A 178 14.80 -10.15 -0.02
N MET A 179 14.27 -10.01 -1.22
CA MET A 179 12.89 -10.35 -1.56
C MET A 179 12.83 -11.10 -2.90
N SER A 180 12.15 -12.24 -2.92
CA SER A 180 11.82 -12.97 -4.15
C SER A 180 10.30 -13.04 -4.31
N ILE A 181 9.83 -12.79 -5.53
CA ILE A 181 8.44 -12.98 -5.93
C ILE A 181 8.40 -13.98 -7.08
N VAL A 182 7.54 -14.99 -6.94
CA VAL A 182 7.31 -15.96 -8.02
C VAL A 182 6.06 -15.52 -8.76
N LEU A 183 6.22 -15.24 -10.05
CA LEU A 183 5.15 -14.87 -10.95
C LEU A 183 4.31 -16.10 -11.34
N SER A 184 3.07 -15.87 -11.72
CA SER A 184 2.12 -16.93 -12.16
C SER A 184 2.57 -17.74 -13.39
N ASN A 185 3.53 -17.25 -14.15
CA ASN A 185 4.22 -17.97 -15.23
C ASN A 185 5.40 -18.83 -14.74
N SER A 186 5.56 -18.98 -13.42
CA SER A 186 6.70 -19.64 -12.77
C SER A 186 8.06 -18.96 -13.02
N GLU A 187 8.06 -17.72 -13.47
CA GLU A 187 9.25 -16.88 -13.51
C GLU A 187 9.52 -16.34 -12.10
N ASP A 188 10.74 -16.54 -11.60
CA ASP A 188 11.17 -16.01 -10.32
C ASP A 188 11.83 -14.64 -10.56
N VAL A 189 11.28 -13.62 -9.92
CA VAL A 189 11.83 -12.26 -9.93
C VAL A 189 12.37 -12.00 -8.54
N SER A 190 13.69 -12.02 -8.41
CA SER A 190 14.37 -11.75 -7.16
C SER A 190 14.99 -10.35 -7.17
N LEU A 191 14.66 -9.58 -6.13
CA LEU A 191 15.48 -8.45 -5.68
C LEU A 191 16.58 -9.02 -4.80
N ASP A 192 17.56 -9.66 -5.44
CA ASP A 192 18.71 -10.30 -4.78
C ASP A 192 19.96 -9.39 -4.79
N MET A 193 19.85 -8.13 -5.22
CA MET A 193 20.99 -7.22 -5.37
C MET A 193 21.06 -6.18 -4.24
N GLY A 194 21.17 -6.67 -3.00
CA GLY A 194 21.48 -5.88 -1.82
C GLY A 194 20.26 -5.37 -1.05
N PRO A 195 20.48 -4.85 0.18
CA PRO A 195 19.39 -4.37 1.02
C PRO A 195 18.73 -3.15 0.39
N LEU A 196 17.40 -3.16 0.39
CA LEU A 196 16.55 -2.04 0.04
C LEU A 196 16.07 -1.36 1.32
N ASP A 197 16.56 -0.14 1.53
CA ASP A 197 16.17 0.72 2.65
C ASP A 197 15.25 1.82 2.13
N ILE A 198 14.06 1.92 2.71
CA ILE A 198 13.07 2.94 2.37
C ILE A 198 12.75 3.73 3.64
N VAL A 199 13.22 4.98 3.68
CA VAL A 199 12.98 5.91 4.78
C VAL A 199 11.68 6.67 4.50
N MET A 200 10.72 6.59 5.41
CA MET A 200 9.42 7.24 5.33
C MET A 200 9.22 8.11 6.57
N GLU A 201 9.13 9.43 6.40
CA GLU A 201 9.07 10.39 7.50
C GLU A 201 8.00 11.46 7.24
N LYS A 202 7.48 12.02 8.33
CA LYS A 202 6.55 13.14 8.30
C LYS A 202 6.90 14.13 9.40
N LEU A 203 6.91 15.41 9.06
CA LEU A 203 6.93 16.49 10.04
C LEU A 203 5.55 16.59 10.71
N SER A 204 5.52 16.75 12.03
CA SER A 204 4.27 16.72 12.81
C SER A 204 3.29 17.83 12.42
N GLU A 205 3.81 18.98 11.98
CA GLU A 205 3.03 20.14 11.54
C GLU A 205 2.55 20.05 10.08
N GLU A 206 3.14 19.16 9.27
CA GLU A 206 2.78 19.01 7.85
C GLU A 206 1.56 18.11 7.68
N SER A 207 0.79 18.34 6.61
CA SER A 207 -0.36 17.50 6.29
C SER A 207 0.06 16.18 5.62
N SER A 208 1.05 16.24 4.73
CA SER A 208 1.59 15.10 3.97
C SER A 208 2.92 14.61 4.54
N PRO A 209 3.31 13.34 4.29
CA PRO A 209 4.67 12.88 4.52
C PRO A 209 5.66 13.54 3.56
N GLN A 210 6.94 13.45 3.90
CA GLN A 210 8.01 13.76 2.98
C GLN A 210 8.17 12.62 1.94
N PRO A 211 8.58 12.92 0.70
CA PRO A 211 8.92 11.89 -0.27
C PRO A 211 9.94 10.91 0.32
N ALA A 212 9.70 9.61 0.17
CA ALA A 212 10.58 8.60 0.72
C ALA A 212 11.98 8.66 0.12
N VAL A 213 12.98 8.40 0.96
CA VAL A 213 14.37 8.27 0.53
C VAL A 213 14.69 6.79 0.39
N VAL A 214 15.12 6.39 -0.80
CA VAL A 214 15.46 5.00 -1.12
C VAL A 214 16.97 4.86 -1.19
N SER A 215 17.52 3.91 -0.44
CA SER A 215 18.91 3.49 -0.51
C SER A 215 18.96 2.03 -0.94
N TYR A 216 19.70 1.76 -2.02
CA TYR A 216 19.83 0.42 -2.59
C TYR A 216 21.24 0.25 -3.17
N GLY A 217 21.81 -0.94 -3.01
CA GLY A 217 23.18 -1.25 -3.44
C GLY A 217 23.38 -1.36 -4.96
N GLY A 218 22.29 -1.46 -5.73
CA GLY A 218 22.29 -1.55 -7.19
C GLY A 218 21.59 -0.39 -7.90
N ASN A 219 21.37 -0.54 -9.21
CA ASN A 219 20.54 0.38 -9.96
C ASN A 219 19.07 0.00 -9.77
N LEU A 220 18.30 0.85 -9.10
CA LEU A 220 16.85 0.72 -8.97
C LEU A 220 16.18 1.90 -9.67
N SER A 221 15.30 1.62 -10.63
CA SER A 221 14.45 2.66 -11.21
C SER A 221 13.21 2.83 -10.33
N TYR A 222 12.98 4.03 -9.82
CA TYR A 222 11.79 4.33 -9.02
C TYR A 222 11.28 5.74 -9.27
N LEU A 223 9.98 5.93 -9.01
CA LEU A 223 9.30 7.22 -8.95
C LEU A 223 8.76 7.41 -7.54
N CYS A 224 8.94 8.59 -6.98
CA CYS A 224 8.56 8.87 -5.60
C CYS A 224 7.82 10.20 -5.49
N ASP A 225 6.69 10.16 -4.80
CA ASP A 225 5.88 11.30 -4.37
C ASP A 225 5.73 11.27 -2.83
N SER A 226 4.97 12.22 -2.28
CA SER A 226 4.77 12.39 -0.83
C SER A 226 4.12 11.18 -0.13
N ASN A 227 3.29 10.40 -0.83
CA ASN A 227 2.54 9.28 -0.25
C ASN A 227 2.77 7.96 -0.99
N ARG A 228 3.61 7.96 -2.03
CA ARG A 228 3.77 6.81 -2.93
C ARG A 228 5.18 6.67 -3.45
N LEU A 229 5.70 5.45 -3.37
CA LEU A 229 6.90 4.99 -4.07
C LEU A 229 6.49 3.94 -5.10
N VAL A 230 6.95 4.08 -6.33
CA VAL A 230 6.76 3.09 -7.41
C VAL A 230 8.13 2.58 -7.82
N VAL A 231 8.40 1.31 -7.56
CA VAL A 231 9.64 0.61 -7.89
C VAL A 231 9.43 -0.18 -9.18
N ASN A 232 10.18 0.15 -10.22
CA ASN A 232 10.15 -0.58 -11.49
C ASN A 232 11.07 -1.79 -11.41
N LEU A 233 10.50 -2.98 -11.60
CA LEU A 233 11.21 -4.24 -11.68
C LEU A 233 11.50 -4.58 -13.14
N GLU A 234 12.75 -4.98 -13.41
CA GLU A 234 13.19 -5.50 -14.72
C GLU A 234 12.66 -6.93 -14.93
N CYS A 235 11.35 -7.05 -15.08
CA CYS A 235 10.68 -8.34 -15.27
C CYS A 235 9.55 -8.26 -16.28
N SER A 236 9.32 -9.41 -16.94
CA SER A 236 8.28 -9.54 -17.93
C SER A 236 6.89 -9.56 -17.27
N THR A 237 5.89 -8.95 -17.95
CA THR A 237 4.51 -9.04 -17.47
C THR A 237 3.99 -10.49 -17.60
N PRO A 238 3.41 -11.09 -16.54
CA PRO A 238 2.89 -12.45 -16.59
C PRO A 238 1.91 -12.69 -17.75
N TRP A 239 2.03 -13.82 -18.46
CA TRP A 239 1.21 -14.12 -19.63
C TRP A 239 -0.30 -14.13 -19.31
N ILE A 240 -0.66 -14.46 -18.07
CA ILE A 240 -2.05 -14.50 -17.62
C ILE A 240 -2.71 -13.12 -17.73
N GLN A 241 -1.95 -12.05 -17.49
CA GLN A 241 -2.42 -10.68 -17.65
C GLN A 241 -2.76 -10.37 -19.12
N ARG A 242 -1.93 -10.86 -20.06
CA ARG A 242 -2.15 -10.66 -21.49
C ARG A 242 -3.37 -11.43 -21.97
N VAL A 243 -3.54 -12.68 -21.52
CA VAL A 243 -4.70 -13.51 -21.85
C VAL A 243 -5.97 -12.90 -21.28
N ASP A 244 -5.95 -12.44 -20.04
CA ASP A 244 -7.11 -11.81 -19.40
C ASP A 244 -7.48 -10.48 -20.06
N LEU A 245 -6.51 -9.73 -20.58
CA LEU A 245 -6.76 -8.55 -21.40
C LEU A 245 -7.43 -8.90 -22.74
N VAL A 246 -6.98 -9.94 -23.44
CA VAL A 246 -7.63 -10.41 -24.68
C VAL A 246 -9.05 -10.92 -24.41
N LEU A 247 -9.25 -11.69 -23.33
CA LEU A 247 -10.55 -12.22 -22.95
C LEU A 247 -11.53 -11.11 -22.56
N SER A 248 -11.09 -10.13 -21.75
CA SER A 248 -11.92 -8.99 -21.36
C SER A 248 -12.33 -8.13 -22.55
N LEU A 249 -11.42 -7.87 -23.49
CA LEU A 249 -11.74 -7.19 -24.75
C LEU A 249 -12.73 -7.98 -25.61
N GLY A 250 -12.57 -9.31 -25.68
CA GLY A 250 -13.52 -10.19 -26.37
C GLY A 250 -14.92 -10.14 -25.75
N LEU A 251 -15.03 -10.19 -24.43
CA LEU A 251 -16.29 -10.07 -23.69
C LEU A 251 -16.95 -8.71 -23.93
N LEU A 252 -16.17 -7.62 -23.89
CA LEU A 252 -16.66 -6.27 -24.23
C LEU A 252 -17.17 -6.19 -25.67
N GLY A 253 -16.47 -6.81 -26.61
CA GLY A 253 -16.90 -6.90 -28.02
C GLY A 253 -18.24 -7.61 -28.18
N ILE A 254 -18.40 -8.79 -27.55
CA ILE A 254 -19.65 -9.55 -27.56
C ILE A 254 -20.78 -8.76 -26.91
N ALA A 255 -20.52 -8.11 -25.78
CA ALA A 255 -21.50 -7.28 -25.09
C ALA A 255 -21.97 -6.10 -25.96
N CYS A 256 -21.05 -5.44 -26.67
CA CYS A 256 -21.39 -4.36 -27.61
C CYS A 256 -22.30 -4.87 -28.74
N VAL A 257 -21.95 -5.99 -29.39
CA VAL A 257 -22.76 -6.57 -30.48
C VAL A 257 -24.14 -7.00 -29.97
N ALA A 258 -24.21 -7.69 -28.83
CA ALA A 258 -25.47 -8.11 -28.22
C ALA A 258 -26.37 -6.91 -27.90
N THR A 259 -25.80 -5.83 -27.37
CA THR A 259 -26.54 -4.59 -27.09
C THR A 259 -27.12 -3.99 -28.37
N VAL A 260 -26.32 -3.89 -29.44
CA VAL A 260 -26.79 -3.41 -30.75
C VAL A 260 -27.92 -4.29 -31.28
N VAL A 261 -27.79 -5.62 -31.21
CA VAL A 261 -28.82 -6.56 -31.67
C VAL A 261 -30.11 -6.43 -30.85
N ILE A 262 -30.02 -6.34 -29.52
CA ILE A 262 -31.17 -6.16 -28.64
C ILE A 262 -31.88 -4.84 -28.97
N VAL A 263 -31.14 -3.73 -29.04
CA VAL A 263 -31.70 -2.41 -29.41
C VAL A 263 -32.35 -2.46 -30.79
N SER A 264 -31.76 -3.16 -31.77
CA SER A 264 -32.33 -3.30 -33.11
C SER A 264 -33.62 -4.13 -33.14
N LYS A 265 -33.74 -5.17 -32.29
CA LYS A 265 -34.97 -5.97 -32.18
C LYS A 265 -36.10 -5.20 -31.48
N TRP A 266 -35.76 -4.37 -30.50
CA TRP A 266 -36.70 -3.44 -29.87
C TRP A 266 -37.16 -2.32 -30.81
N ARG A 267 -36.43 -2.05 -31.91
CA ARG A 267 -36.84 -1.10 -32.96
C ARG A 267 -37.95 -1.64 -33.88
N LYS A 268 -38.09 -2.97 -34.00
CA LYS A 268 -39.03 -3.64 -34.92
C LYS A 268 -40.36 -4.04 -34.27
N ARG A 269 -40.50 -3.86 -32.96
CA ARG A 269 -41.78 -3.93 -32.23
C ARG A 269 -42.25 -2.51 -31.95
#